data_AF-U1QIF9-F1
#
_entry.id   AF-U1QIF9-F1
#
_cell.length_a   1.000
_cell.length_b   1.000
_cell.length_c   1.000
_cell.angle_alpha   90.00
_cell.angle_beta   90.00
_cell.angle_gamma   90.00
#
_symmetry.space_group_name_H-M   'P 1'
#
loop_
_entity.id
_entity.type
_entity.pdbx_description
1 polymer ?
#
loop_
_entity_poly.entity_id
_entity_poly.type
_entity_poly.pdbx_seq_one_letter_code
_entity_poly.pdbx_strand_id
1 'polypeptide(L)' 'MPQIPSDPPNTCPVCESGYESVSEHDGGLMIALNDNEKYRRVCCAPRDTGDTAQIRFYHHAIDDASHC' A
#
# COMPACT_ATOMS: atom_id res chain seq x y z
N MET A 1 5.96 -3.58 13.20
CA MET A 1 5.46 -4.64 12.29
C MET A 1 4.22 -4.08 11.59
N PRO A 2 4.06 -4.25 10.26
CA PRO A 2 2.89 -3.75 9.55
C PRO A 2 1.59 -4.31 10.13
N GLN A 3 0.55 -3.48 10.21
CA GLN A 3 -0.80 -3.88 10.61
C GLN A 3 -1.72 -3.94 9.38
N ILE A 4 -2.64 -4.90 9.34
CA ILE A 4 -3.71 -4.97 8.32
C ILE A 4 -4.92 -4.23 8.88
N PRO A 5 -5.40 -3.14 8.25
CA PRO A 5 -6.57 -2.41 8.72
C PRO A 5 -7.87 -3.23 8.59
N SER A 6 -8.77 -3.10 9.57
CA SER A 6 -10.04 -3.85 9.60
C SER A 6 -11.12 -3.35 8.63
N ASP A 7 -11.04 -2.08 8.22
CA ASP A 7 -11.97 -1.46 7.27
C ASP A 7 -11.20 -0.60 6.25
N PRO A 8 -10.57 -1.23 5.26
CA PRO A 8 -9.83 -0.51 4.24
C PRO A 8 -10.74 -0.03 3.10
N PRO A 9 -10.44 1.12 2.46
CA PRO A 9 -11.25 1.63 1.35
C PRO A 9 -11.20 0.68 0.15
N ASN A 10 -12.27 0.55 -0.62
CA ASN A 10 -12.30 -0.36 -1.78
C ASN A 10 -11.37 0.08 -2.93
N THR A 11 -10.96 1.35 -2.98
CA THR A 11 -10.06 1.90 -3.99
C THR A 11 -8.88 2.62 -3.34
N CYS A 12 -7.76 2.70 -4.06
CA CYS A 12 -6.60 3.43 -3.58
C CYS A 12 -6.90 4.93 -3.60
N PRO A 13 -6.83 5.65 -2.46
CA PRO A 13 -7.13 7.08 -2.42
C PRO A 13 -6.05 7.95 -3.06
N VAL A 14 -4.91 7.37 -3.44
CA VAL A 14 -3.80 8.10 -4.07
C VAL A 14 -3.90 8.11 -5.60
N CYS A 15 -4.29 6.99 -6.20
CA CYS A 15 -4.31 6.83 -7.66
C CYS A 15 -5.66 6.35 -8.21
N GLU A 16 -6.66 6.23 -7.34
CA GLU A 16 -8.05 5.87 -7.66
C GLU A 16 -8.24 4.47 -8.29
N SER A 17 -7.16 3.68 -8.38
CA SER A 17 -7.18 2.32 -8.92
C SER A 17 -7.45 1.27 -7.84
N GLY A 18 -7.84 0.06 -8.26
CA GLY A 18 -7.82 -1.11 -7.39
C GLY A 18 -6.41 -1.44 -6.88
N TYR A 19 -6.34 -2.09 -5.72
CA TYR A 19 -5.09 -2.55 -5.09
C TYR A 19 -5.30 -3.95 -4.51
N GLU A 20 -4.22 -4.72 -4.34
CA GLU A 20 -4.30 -6.11 -3.85
C GLU A 20 -4.25 -6.19 -2.32
N SER A 21 -3.41 -5.36 -1.69
CA SER A 21 -3.18 -5.41 -0.25
C SER A 21 -2.89 -4.05 0.34
N VAL A 22 -3.25 -3.85 1.60
CA VAL A 22 -3.04 -2.62 2.36
C VAL A 22 -2.39 -2.91 3.70
N SER A 23 -1.44 -2.06 4.11
CA SER A 23 -0.77 -2.16 5.42
C SER A 23 -0.53 -0.80 6.04
N GLU A 24 -0.54 -0.73 7.37
CA GLU A 24 -0.26 0.48 8.16
C GLU A 24 1.04 0.34 8.94
N HIS A 25 1.78 1.45 9.03
CA HIS A 25 3.08 1.53 9.69
C HIS A 25 3.18 2.80 10.52
N ASP A 26 3.74 2.67 11.72
CA ASP A 26 3.94 3.73 12.73
C ASP A 26 5.42 3.91 13.12
N GLY A 27 6.32 3.20 12.45
CA GLY A 27 7.77 3.24 12.67
C GLY A 27 8.56 3.62 11.41
N GLY A 28 9.88 3.51 11.48
CA GLY A 28 10.78 3.74 10.34
C GLY A 28 10.48 2.83 9.15
N LEU A 29 10.55 3.39 7.94
CA LEU A 29 10.17 2.71 6.70
C LEU A 29 11.39 2.47 5.81
N MET A 30 11.49 1.26 5.27
CA MET A 30 12.38 0.96 4.16
C MET A 30 11.52 0.59 2.95
N ILE A 31 11.67 1.35 1.87
CA ILE A 31 10.91 1.14 0.63
C ILE A 31 11.91 0.74 -0.45
N ALA A 32 11.88 -0.53 -0.84
CA ALA A 32 12.59 -1.00 -2.03
C ALA A 32 11.65 -0.85 -3.24
N LEU A 33 11.96 0.11 -4.11
CA LEU A 33 11.14 0.41 -5.30
C LEU A 33 11.46 -0.48 -6.51
N ASN A 34 12.54 -1.27 -6.45
CA ASN A 34 12.96 -2.17 -7.53
C ASN A 34 13.21 -3.58 -6.97
N ASP A 35 12.80 -4.58 -7.77
CA ASP A 35 12.79 -6.04 -7.54
C ASP A 35 11.66 -6.59 -6.65
N ASN A 36 10.42 -6.24 -6.98
CA ASN A 36 9.26 -7.01 -6.51
C ASN A 36 8.53 -7.64 -7.71
N GLU A 37 8.69 -8.96 -7.87
CA GLU A 37 8.04 -9.74 -8.93
C GLU A 37 6.51 -9.75 -8.81
N LYS A 38 5.97 -9.39 -7.64
CA LYS A 38 4.53 -9.42 -7.36
C LYS A 38 3.86 -8.05 -7.45
N TYR A 39 4.55 -6.98 -7.03
CA TYR A 39 3.97 -5.64 -6.92
C TYR A 39 4.64 -4.65 -7.86
N ARG A 40 3.85 -4.09 -8.80
CA ARG A 40 4.33 -3.14 -9.81
C ARG A 40 4.66 -1.77 -9.20
N ARG A 41 3.88 -1.38 -8.21
CA ARG A 41 3.91 -0.07 -7.57
C ARG A 41 3.29 -0.16 -6.18
N VAL A 42 3.72 0.74 -5.31
CA VAL A 42 3.10 0.93 -4.00
C VAL A 42 2.80 2.41 -3.81
N CYS A 43 1.54 2.73 -3.52
CA CYS A 43 1.12 4.08 -3.15
C CYS A 43 1.13 4.23 -1.64
N CYS A 44 1.56 5.38 -1.12
CA CYS A 44 1.57 5.67 0.31
C CYS A 44 0.77 6.94 0.61
N ALA A 45 0.01 6.93 1.70
CA ALA A 45 -0.73 8.09 2.19
C ALA A 45 -0.49 8.27 3.69
N PRO A 46 -0.36 9.52 4.18
CA PRO A 46 -0.36 9.76 5.62
C PRO A 46 -1.73 9.39 6.21
N ARG A 47 -1.71 8.91 7.44
CA ARG A 47 -2.89 8.63 8.24
C ARG A 47 -2.78 9.41 9.54
N ASP A 48 -3.75 10.29 9.76
CA ASP A 48 -3.90 10.98 11.02
C ASP A 48 -4.56 10.04 12.03
N THR A 49 -3.86 9.76 13.13
CA THR A 49 -4.39 8.98 14.25
C THR A 49 -4.42 9.78 15.55
N GLY A 50 -4.22 11.10 15.48
CA GLY A 50 -4.14 12.00 16.63
C GLY A 50 -2.80 11.90 17.35
N ASP A 51 -2.47 10.71 17.88
CA ASP A 51 -1.32 10.53 18.76
C ASP A 51 -0.03 10.10 18.03
N THR A 52 -0.17 9.43 16.88
CA THR A 52 0.99 8.87 16.15
C THR A 52 0.90 9.19 14.66
N ALA A 53 2.03 9.60 14.07
CA ALA A 53 2.15 9.73 12.63
C ALA A 53 2.19 8.33 12.00
N GLN A 54 1.16 7.98 11.23
CA GLN A 54 1.08 6.70 10.54
C GLN A 54 1.14 6.88 9.03
N ILE A 55 1.65 5.86 8.34
CA ILE A 55 1.65 5.80 6.88
C ILE A 55 0.96 4.51 6.46
N ARG A 56 0.00 4.64 5.54
CA ARG A 56 -0.72 3.53 4.93
C ARG A 56 -0.17 3.27 3.53
N PHE A 57 0.09 2.01 3.24
CA PHE A 57 0.62 1.52 1.98
C PHE A 57 -0.44 0.73 1.23
N TYR A 58 -0.61 1.03 -0.05
CA TYR A 58 -1.51 0.35 -0.98
C TYR A 58 -0.68 -0.35 -2.05
N HIS A 59 -0.67 -1.68 -2.02
CA HIS A 59 0.12 -2.52 -2.92
C HIS A 59 -0.69 -2.85 -4.15
N HIS A 60 -0.19 -2.46 -5.32
CA HIS A 60 -0.82 -2.79 -6.58
C HIS A 60 -0.09 -3.98 -7.19
N ALA A 61 -0.83 -5.06 -7.40
CA ALA A 61 -0.33 -6.17 -8.20
C ALA A 61 0.09 -5.66 -9.58
N ILE A 62 1.04 -6.36 -10.19
CA ILE A 62 1.20 -6.27 -11.63
C ILE A 62 -0.11 -6.83 -12.21
N ASP A 63 -0.86 -6.03 -12.97
CA ASP A 63 -1.95 -6.58 -13.78
C ASP A 63 -1.33 -7.65 -14.67
N ASP A 64 -1.73 -8.90 -14.49
CA ASP A 64 -1.27 -10.04 -15.29
C ASP A 64 -1.91 -10.03 -16.71
N ALA A 65 -2.14 -8.84 -17.26
CA ALA A 65 -2.70 -8.65 -18.59
C ALA A 65 -1.62 -8.71 -19.69
N SER A 66 -0.51 -9.42 -19.45
CA SER A 66 0.58 -9.57 -20.43
C SER A 66 1.35 -10.90 -20.29
N HIS A 67 0.67 -11.99 -19.94
CA HIS A 67 1.12 -13.31 -20.39
C HIS A 67 -0.09 -14.18 -20.77
N CYS A 68 -0.14 -14.49 -22.07
CA CYS A 68 -1.08 -15.34 -22.82
C CYS A 68 -2.25 -14.62 -23.51
#